data_AF-A0A5A7ZB34-F1
#
_entry.id   AF-A0A5A7ZB34-F1
#
_cell.length_a   1.000
_cell.length_b   1.000
_cell.length_c   1.000
_cell.angle_alpha   90.00
_cell.angle_beta   90.00
_cell.angle_gamma   90.00
#
_symmetry.space_group_name_H-M   'P 1'
#
loop_
_entity.id
_entity.type
_entity.pdbx_description
1 polymer ?
#
loop_
_entity_poly.entity_id
_entity_poly.type
_entity_poly.pdbx_seq_one_letter_code
_entity_poly.pdbx_strand_id
1 'polypeptide(L)'
;MRFNPPPNWPPVPPGWTPPAGWQPDPSWPPPPPGWPLWVAETKARTGLILGSVGAVLLIAVGAVVTVAVTRDGPASGPVGAPPTTTAAALSDEDQIEKVVEQFQQAWNGQEFDNLRSLMCAEMRADEQFSRANFAEMRDEMGELNLTVTSIDITGKTADTVIENDGKDPDNIAFSYESGQWKWCEL
;
A
#
# COMPACT_ATOMS: atom_id res chain seq x y z
N MET A 1 7.82 17.50 12.81
CA MET A 1 8.74 16.57 13.49
C MET A 1 8.05 15.22 13.45
N ARG A 2 8.64 14.23 12.79
CA ARG A 2 8.11 12.87 12.64
C ARG A 2 8.79 11.95 13.64
N PHE A 3 8.04 11.00 14.18
CA PHE A 3 8.57 9.93 15.02
C PHE A 3 9.21 8.85 14.14
N ASN A 4 10.42 8.40 14.49
CA ASN A 4 11.19 7.40 13.74
C ASN A 4 11.53 6.22 14.68
N PRO A 5 10.61 5.25 14.87
CA PRO A 5 10.85 4.11 15.74
C PRO A 5 11.99 3.24 15.18
N PRO A 6 12.87 2.70 16.04
CA PRO A 6 13.89 1.77 15.60
C PRO A 6 13.25 0.41 15.19
N PRO A 7 13.91 -0.39 14.32
CA PRO A 7 13.33 -1.64 13.80
C PRO A 7 13.04 -2.71 14.86
N ASN A 8 13.62 -2.59 16.05
CA ASN A 8 13.45 -3.51 17.17
C ASN A 8 12.26 -3.15 18.09
N TRP A 9 11.51 -2.09 17.76
CA TRP A 9 10.30 -1.69 18.50
C TRP A 9 9.04 -2.25 17.85
N PRO A 10 7.95 -2.40 18.62
CA PRO A 10 6.68 -2.76 18.02
C PRO A 10 6.25 -1.72 16.97
N PRO A 11 5.64 -2.14 15.86
CA PRO A 11 5.16 -1.23 14.83
C PRO A 11 4.11 -0.28 15.42
N VAL A 12 4.28 1.01 15.16
CA VAL A 12 3.29 2.05 15.53
C VAL A 12 2.38 2.34 14.33
N PRO A 13 1.12 2.73 14.57
CA PRO A 13 0.24 3.12 13.47
C PRO A 13 0.82 4.28 12.65
N PRO A 14 0.58 4.32 11.32
CA PRO A 14 0.99 5.43 10.47
C PRO A 14 0.47 6.77 11.02
N GLY A 15 1.33 7.81 11.01
CA GLY A 15 0.99 9.13 11.55
C GLY A 15 0.88 9.21 13.08
N TRP A 16 1.23 8.14 13.82
CA TRP A 16 1.28 8.21 15.27
C TRP A 16 2.39 9.16 15.73
N THR A 17 1.98 10.22 16.42
CA THR A 17 2.89 11.10 17.16
C THR A 17 2.72 10.89 18.66
N PRO A 18 3.80 10.67 19.41
CA PRO A 18 3.71 10.55 20.85
C PRO A 18 3.05 11.77 21.50
N PRO A 19 2.18 11.59 22.50
CA PRO A 19 1.68 12.71 23.30
C PRO A 19 2.84 13.41 24.03
N ALA A 20 2.63 14.68 24.39
CA ALA A 20 3.63 15.46 25.13
C ALA A 20 4.02 14.73 26.45
N GLY A 21 5.31 14.43 26.61
CA GLY A 21 5.83 13.71 27.79
C GLY A 21 5.88 12.17 27.66
N TRP A 22 5.57 11.63 26.48
CA TRP A 22 5.70 10.19 26.21
C TRP A 22 7.13 9.69 26.39
N GLN A 23 7.27 8.49 26.95
CA GLN A 23 8.51 7.75 27.07
C GLN A 23 8.31 6.34 26.50
N PRO A 24 9.35 5.72 25.93
CA PRO A 24 9.29 4.33 25.49
C PRO A 24 8.91 3.41 26.65
N ASP A 25 8.12 2.38 26.37
CA ASP A 25 7.81 1.38 27.39
C ASP A 25 9.12 0.73 27.88
N PRO A 26 9.35 0.60 29.21
CA PRO A 26 10.57 -0.01 29.74
C PRO A 26 10.79 -1.47 29.31
N SER A 27 9.74 -2.16 28.85
CA SER A 27 9.83 -3.51 28.29
C SER A 27 10.40 -3.56 26.87
N TRP A 28 10.50 -2.42 26.17
CA TRP A 28 11.06 -2.36 24.83
C TRP A 28 12.58 -2.36 24.84
N PRO A 29 13.23 -3.01 23.85
CA PRO A 29 14.68 -2.97 23.75
C PRO A 29 15.18 -1.53 23.54
N PRO A 30 16.36 -1.17 24.06
CA PRO A 30 16.88 0.18 23.88
C PRO A 30 17.13 0.49 22.39
N PRO A 31 17.00 1.77 21.99
CA PRO A 31 17.33 2.16 20.63
C PRO A 31 18.84 2.02 20.38
N PRO A 32 19.27 1.82 19.12
CA PRO A 32 20.68 1.85 18.75
C PRO A 32 21.37 3.15 19.17
N PRO A 33 22.68 3.12 19.50
CA PRO A 33 23.43 4.33 19.84
C PRO A 33 23.34 5.38 18.73
N GLY A 34 22.91 6.60 19.09
CA GLY A 34 22.81 7.72 18.14
C GLY A 34 21.53 7.76 17.30
N TRP A 35 20.53 6.91 17.59
CA TRP A 35 19.28 6.88 16.82
C TRP A 35 18.45 8.17 16.98
N PRO A 36 18.12 8.89 15.89
CA PRO A 36 17.25 10.05 15.95
C PRO A 36 15.78 9.61 15.97
N LEU A 37 15.18 9.52 17.16
CA LEU A 37 13.75 9.23 17.33
C LEU A 37 12.83 10.32 16.74
N TRP A 38 13.38 11.51 16.52
CA TRP A 38 12.65 12.67 16.00
C TRP A 38 13.38 13.27 14.81
N VAL A 39 12.71 13.31 13.65
CA VAL A 39 13.24 13.90 12.42
C VAL A 39 12.37 15.08 11.98
N ALA A 40 12.96 16.12 11.38
CA ALA A 40 12.19 17.25 10.87
C ALA A 40 11.47 16.86 9.56
N GLU A 41 10.21 17.27 9.39
CA GLU A 41 9.49 17.07 8.13
C GLU A 41 9.70 18.28 7.23
N THR A 42 10.21 18.05 6.02
CA THR A 42 10.31 19.09 4.99
C THR A 42 8.99 19.10 4.22
N LYS A 43 8.14 20.10 4.48
CA LYS A 43 6.92 20.36 3.70
C LYS A 43 7.28 20.70 2.24
N ALA A 44 7.05 19.77 1.31
CA ALA A 44 6.87 20.12 -0.09
C ALA A 44 5.51 20.87 -0.24
N ARG A 45 5.53 22.01 -0.94
CA ARG A 45 4.41 22.96 -0.97
C ARG A 45 3.33 22.49 -1.94
N THR A 46 2.12 22.36 -1.41
CA THR A 46 0.85 22.02 -2.05
C THR A 46 0.51 22.84 -3.29
N GLY A 47 0.34 22.17 -4.44
CA GLY A 47 -0.30 22.71 -5.64
C GLY A 47 -1.78 22.29 -5.69
N LEU A 48 -2.68 23.25 -5.52
CA LEU A 48 -4.13 23.12 -5.55
C LEU A 48 -4.64 23.28 -7.00
N ILE A 49 -5.34 22.29 -7.57
CA ILE A 49 -6.20 22.54 -8.74
C ILE A 49 -7.59 21.91 -8.55
N LEU A 50 -8.59 22.80 -8.58
CA LEU A 50 -10.03 22.57 -8.56
C LEU A 50 -10.49 21.90 -9.87
N GLY A 51 -11.43 20.95 -9.80
CA GLY A 51 -12.00 20.29 -10.98
C GLY A 51 -13.40 19.67 -10.78
N SER A 52 -14.41 20.54 -10.72
CA SER A 52 -15.82 20.40 -11.16
C SER A 52 -16.62 19.08 -11.05
N VAL A 53 -17.71 19.22 -10.28
CA VAL A 53 -19.02 18.54 -10.25
C VAL A 53 -19.53 17.97 -11.58
N GLY A 54 -20.04 16.73 -11.55
CA GLY A 54 -20.91 16.14 -12.58
C GLY A 54 -21.67 14.92 -12.01
N ALA A 55 -22.99 15.04 -11.87
CA ALA A 55 -23.85 14.15 -11.11
C ALA A 55 -24.76 13.27 -12.01
N VAL A 56 -25.05 12.04 -11.53
CA VAL A 56 -26.35 11.33 -11.60
C VAL A 56 -26.76 10.64 -12.92
N LEU A 57 -26.86 9.30 -12.92
CA LEU A 57 -28.13 8.55 -13.05
C LEU A 57 -28.01 7.01 -12.93
N LEU A 58 -29.01 6.46 -12.26
CA LEU A 58 -29.29 5.08 -11.88
C LEU A 58 -29.77 4.22 -13.07
N ILE A 59 -29.36 2.95 -13.13
CA ILE A 59 -30.19 1.89 -13.72
C ILE A 59 -30.13 0.65 -12.80
N ALA A 60 -31.28 0.34 -12.20
CA ALA A 60 -31.57 -0.89 -11.47
C ALA A 60 -32.35 -1.84 -12.39
N VAL A 61 -31.82 -3.05 -12.62
CA VAL A 61 -32.54 -4.31 -12.96
C VAL A 61 -31.52 -5.42 -12.64
N GLY A 62 -31.72 -6.43 -11.80
CA GLY A 62 -32.91 -7.21 -11.49
C GLY A 62 -32.76 -8.61 -12.09
N ALA A 63 -32.08 -9.54 -11.39
CA ALA A 63 -32.18 -10.97 -11.68
C ALA A 63 -31.85 -11.81 -10.43
N VAL A 64 -32.92 -12.24 -9.76
CA VAL A 64 -32.93 -13.23 -8.69
C VAL A 64 -32.83 -14.61 -9.32
N VAL A 65 -31.86 -15.42 -8.92
CA VAL A 65 -31.93 -16.89 -9.08
C VAL A 65 -31.58 -17.53 -7.74
N THR A 66 -32.63 -17.88 -7.00
CA THR A 66 -32.61 -18.69 -5.79
C THR A 66 -32.48 -20.17 -6.16
N VAL A 67 -31.40 -20.83 -5.77
CA VAL A 67 -31.35 -22.30 -5.67
C VAL A 67 -31.09 -22.67 -4.22
N ALA A 68 -32.16 -23.03 -3.53
CA ALA A 68 -32.14 -23.58 -2.20
C ALA A 68 -31.67 -25.05 -2.26
N VAL A 69 -30.60 -25.38 -1.55
CA VAL A 69 -30.31 -26.77 -1.14
C VAL A 69 -30.38 -26.80 0.37
N THR A 70 -31.54 -27.21 0.87
CA THR A 70 -31.80 -27.52 2.28
C THR A 70 -31.09 -28.83 2.64
N ARG A 71 -30.23 -28.79 3.66
CA ARG A 71 -29.96 -29.94 4.52
C ARG A 71 -30.13 -29.52 5.97
N ASP A 72 -31.24 -29.94 6.54
CA ASP A 72 -31.58 -29.88 7.96
C ASP A 72 -30.57 -30.64 8.82
N GLY A 73 -30.14 -29.99 9.91
CA GLY A 73 -29.53 -30.62 11.08
C GLY A 73 -29.94 -29.81 12.32
N PRO A 74 -30.55 -30.40 13.36
CA PRO A 74 -31.03 -29.65 14.51
C PRO A 74 -29.94 -29.57 15.59
N ALA A 75 -29.55 -28.36 15.97
CA ALA A 75 -28.91 -28.11 17.26
C ALA A 75 -29.29 -26.70 17.73
N SER A 76 -30.25 -26.66 18.64
CA SER A 76 -30.70 -25.46 19.33
C SER A 76 -29.59 -24.87 20.21
N GLY A 77 -29.29 -23.59 20.01
CA GLY A 77 -28.57 -22.73 20.94
C GLY A 77 -28.88 -21.26 20.61
N PRO A 78 -29.26 -20.40 21.57
CA PRO A 78 -29.55 -19.00 21.29
C PRO A 78 -28.31 -18.15 21.54
N VAL A 79 -27.46 -17.91 20.53
CA VAL A 79 -26.34 -16.96 20.66
C VAL A 79 -26.05 -16.31 19.31
N GLY A 80 -26.21 -14.98 19.25
CA GLY A 80 -25.52 -14.08 18.33
C GLY A 80 -25.95 -14.16 16.87
N ALA A 81 -26.46 -13.04 16.35
CA ALA A 81 -26.48 -12.79 14.92
C ALA A 81 -25.11 -13.15 14.29
N PRO A 82 -25.07 -13.76 13.10
CA PRO A 82 -23.81 -13.89 12.38
C PRO A 82 -23.25 -12.47 12.19
N PRO A 83 -21.94 -12.22 12.36
CA PRO A 83 -21.38 -11.04 11.74
C PRO A 83 -21.72 -11.16 10.25
N THR A 84 -22.37 -10.14 9.70
CA THR A 84 -22.33 -9.92 8.27
C THR A 84 -20.85 -9.83 7.94
N THR A 85 -20.27 -10.92 7.41
CA THR A 85 -18.96 -10.86 6.78
C THR A 85 -19.16 -10.06 5.50
N THR A 86 -19.25 -8.73 5.64
CA THR A 86 -18.60 -7.86 4.69
C THR A 86 -17.18 -8.40 4.64
N ALA A 87 -16.78 -9.01 3.52
CA ALA A 87 -15.39 -9.32 3.28
C ALA A 87 -14.61 -8.07 3.67
N ALA A 88 -13.79 -8.16 4.71
CA ALA A 88 -12.93 -7.05 5.08
C ALA A 88 -12.11 -6.78 3.82
N ALA A 89 -12.34 -5.63 3.20
CA ALA A 89 -11.41 -5.13 2.19
C ALA A 89 -10.04 -5.14 2.87
N LEU A 90 -9.03 -5.70 2.22
CA LEU A 90 -7.65 -5.68 2.71
C LEU A 90 -7.32 -4.26 3.17
N SER A 91 -6.52 -4.12 4.23
CA SER A 91 -6.09 -2.79 4.66
C SER A 91 -5.32 -2.11 3.53
N ASP A 92 -5.24 -0.78 3.54
CA ASP A 92 -4.52 -0.07 2.50
C ASP A 92 -3.03 -0.44 2.51
N GLU A 93 -2.47 -0.73 3.68
CA GLU A 93 -1.13 -1.27 3.86
C GLU A 93 -0.96 -2.63 3.15
N ASP A 94 -1.85 -3.59 3.41
CA ASP A 94 -1.83 -4.92 2.77
C ASP A 94 -1.95 -4.80 1.24
N GLN A 95 -2.74 -3.84 0.76
CA GLN A 95 -2.90 -3.59 -0.67
C GLN A 95 -1.62 -3.03 -1.29
N ILE A 96 -0.92 -2.11 -0.62
CA ILE A 96 0.34 -1.54 -1.10
C ILE A 96 1.43 -2.61 -1.14
N GLU A 97 1.59 -3.39 -0.06
CA GLU A 97 2.52 -4.53 -0.03
C GLU A 97 2.27 -5.47 -1.21
N LYS A 98 1.00 -5.77 -1.48
CA LYS A 98 0.60 -6.60 -2.60
C LYS A 98 0.94 -6.00 -3.97
N VAL A 99 0.85 -4.69 -4.14
CA VAL A 99 1.27 -4.03 -5.39
C VAL A 99 2.78 -4.14 -5.57
N VAL A 100 3.57 -4.01 -4.51
CA VAL A 100 5.04 -4.21 -4.55
C VAL A 100 5.40 -5.64 -4.92
N GLU A 101 4.73 -6.63 -4.30
CA GLU A 101 4.89 -8.05 -4.66
C GLU A 101 4.54 -8.30 -6.13
N GLN A 102 3.42 -7.75 -6.60
CA GLN A 102 3.00 -7.87 -8.00
C GLN A 102 4.00 -7.21 -8.96
N PHE A 103 4.61 -6.08 -8.55
CA PHE A 103 5.64 -5.42 -9.34
C PHE A 103 6.89 -6.29 -9.46
N GLN A 104 7.38 -6.83 -8.35
CA GLN A 104 8.50 -7.77 -8.33
C GLN A 104 8.20 -9.00 -9.19
N GLN A 105 7.01 -9.58 -9.03
CA GLN A 105 6.59 -10.75 -9.80
C GLN A 105 6.55 -10.45 -11.30
N ALA A 106 6.01 -9.28 -11.68
CA ALA A 106 5.93 -8.87 -13.07
C ALA A 106 7.32 -8.59 -13.67
N TRP A 107 8.25 -8.03 -12.88
CA TRP A 107 9.64 -7.85 -13.29
C TRP A 107 10.37 -9.17 -13.48
N ASN A 108 10.33 -10.06 -12.47
CA ASN A 108 11.04 -11.34 -12.50
C ASN A 108 10.48 -12.27 -13.57
N GLY A 109 9.15 -12.23 -13.77
CA GLY A 109 8.45 -12.96 -14.82
C GLY A 109 8.49 -12.33 -16.22
N GLN A 110 9.14 -11.15 -16.39
CA GLN A 110 9.18 -10.39 -17.65
C GLN A 110 7.78 -10.00 -18.20
N GLU A 111 6.80 -9.86 -17.31
CA GLU A 111 5.42 -9.46 -17.60
C GLU A 111 5.30 -7.92 -17.62
N PHE A 112 6.03 -7.26 -18.52
CA PHE A 112 6.16 -5.79 -18.55
C PHE A 112 4.84 -5.05 -18.76
N ASP A 113 3.83 -5.71 -19.33
CA ASP A 113 2.47 -5.18 -19.44
C ASP A 113 1.78 -5.08 -18.09
N ASN A 114 1.86 -6.14 -17.31
CA ASN A 114 1.32 -6.18 -15.96
C ASN A 114 2.10 -5.21 -15.08
N LEU A 115 3.42 -5.14 -15.21
CA LEU A 115 4.27 -4.18 -14.50
C LEU A 115 3.84 -2.74 -14.79
N ARG A 116 3.73 -2.36 -16.08
CA ARG A 116 3.23 -1.04 -16.47
C ARG A 116 1.84 -0.78 -15.90
N SER A 117 0.97 -1.78 -15.88
CA SER A 117 -0.39 -1.61 -15.34
C SER A 117 -0.39 -1.18 -13.88
N LEU A 118 0.58 -1.60 -13.07
CA LEU A 118 0.72 -1.23 -11.65
C LEU A 118 1.22 0.20 -11.45
N MET A 119 1.75 0.83 -12.51
CA MET A 119 2.28 2.19 -12.48
C MET A 119 1.21 3.25 -12.80
N CYS A 120 1.40 4.43 -12.23
CA CYS A 120 0.61 5.62 -12.50
C CYS A 120 0.66 6.00 -13.99
N ALA A 121 -0.41 6.64 -14.47
CA ALA A 121 -0.54 6.98 -15.89
C ALA A 121 0.59 7.87 -16.40
N GLU A 122 1.09 8.76 -15.55
CA GLU A 122 2.19 9.68 -15.84
C GLU A 122 3.50 8.93 -16.08
N MET A 123 3.92 8.05 -15.18
CA MET A 123 5.11 7.22 -15.40
C MET A 123 4.97 6.33 -16.63
N ARG A 124 3.78 5.76 -16.88
CA ARG A 124 3.55 4.98 -18.10
C ARG A 124 3.69 5.78 -19.39
N ALA A 125 3.52 7.09 -19.34
CA ALA A 125 3.65 7.96 -20.50
C ALA A 125 5.11 8.23 -20.88
N ASP A 126 6.06 8.02 -19.96
CA ASP A 126 7.49 8.15 -20.25
C ASP A 126 8.02 6.96 -21.07
N GLU A 127 8.91 7.25 -22.01
CA GLU A 127 9.59 6.23 -22.83
C GLU A 127 10.58 5.39 -22.01
N GLN A 128 11.13 5.95 -20.92
CA GLN A 128 12.01 5.23 -20.01
C GLN A 128 11.33 4.01 -19.39
N PHE A 129 10.01 4.08 -19.16
CA PHE A 129 9.21 2.99 -18.65
C PHE A 129 8.57 2.14 -19.76
N SER A 130 9.08 2.21 -21.00
CA SER A 130 8.60 1.38 -22.12
C SER A 130 8.94 -0.10 -21.92
N ARG A 131 8.19 -1.00 -22.56
CA ARG A 131 8.46 -2.45 -22.49
C ARG A 131 9.86 -2.80 -23.01
N ALA A 132 10.32 -2.09 -24.04
CA ALA A 132 11.64 -2.32 -24.62
C ALA A 132 12.74 -1.96 -23.62
N ASN A 133 12.63 -0.79 -22.99
CA ASN A 133 13.58 -0.36 -21.96
C ASN A 133 13.53 -1.26 -20.73
N PHE A 134 12.35 -1.70 -20.28
CA PHE A 134 12.27 -2.64 -19.17
C PHE A 134 12.91 -3.99 -19.47
N ALA A 135 12.79 -4.50 -20.69
CA ALA A 135 13.48 -5.73 -21.08
C ALA A 135 15.01 -5.56 -21.03
N GLU A 136 15.53 -4.44 -21.53
CA GLU A 136 16.96 -4.13 -21.48
C GLU A 136 17.45 -3.98 -20.03
N MET A 137 16.74 -3.20 -19.21
CA MET A 137 17.06 -3.04 -17.78
C MET A 137 16.97 -4.36 -17.01
N ARG A 138 16.04 -5.25 -17.36
CA ARG A 138 15.90 -6.58 -16.75
C ARG A 138 17.07 -7.49 -17.10
N ASP A 139 17.58 -7.41 -18.33
CA ASP A 139 18.75 -8.16 -18.77
C ASP A 139 20.03 -7.67 -18.07
N GLU A 140 20.12 -6.37 -17.75
CA GLU A 140 21.25 -5.78 -17.03
C GLU A 140 21.18 -5.96 -15.50
N MET A 141 20.05 -5.61 -14.88
CA MET A 141 19.89 -5.60 -13.41
C MET A 141 19.59 -6.97 -12.83
N GLY A 142 19.03 -7.90 -13.62
CA GLY A 142 18.63 -9.20 -13.11
C GLY A 142 17.27 -9.18 -12.42
N GLU A 143 17.03 -10.14 -11.53
CA GLU A 143 15.80 -10.23 -10.75
C GLU A 143 15.78 -9.19 -9.63
N LEU A 144 14.59 -8.73 -9.27
CA LEU A 144 14.36 -7.89 -8.11
C LEU A 144 13.90 -8.73 -6.93
N ASN A 145 14.28 -8.28 -5.74
CA ASN A 145 13.84 -8.81 -4.46
C ASN A 145 13.49 -7.63 -3.56
N LEU A 146 12.28 -7.11 -3.76
CA LEU A 146 11.77 -5.91 -3.14
C LEU A 146 11.19 -6.26 -1.77
N THR A 147 11.62 -5.53 -0.74
CA THR A 147 11.08 -5.62 0.62
C THR A 147 10.61 -4.26 1.07
N VAL A 148 9.33 -4.16 1.45
CA VAL A 148 8.77 -2.94 2.03
C VAL A 148 9.23 -2.82 3.48
N THR A 149 9.90 -1.72 3.82
CA THR A 149 10.42 -1.47 5.17
C THR A 149 9.62 -0.43 5.93
N SER A 150 8.94 0.47 5.21
CA SER A 150 8.10 1.50 5.81
C SER A 150 6.99 1.91 4.85
N ILE A 151 5.80 2.21 5.38
CA ILE A 151 4.62 2.69 4.65
C ILE A 151 3.99 3.81 5.48
N ASP A 152 3.88 5.00 4.88
CA ASP A 152 3.23 6.17 5.45
C ASP A 152 2.06 6.60 4.54
N ILE A 153 0.83 6.25 4.92
CA ILE A 153 -0.38 6.54 4.13
C ILE A 153 -0.96 7.90 4.52
N THR A 154 -1.15 8.77 3.53
CA THR A 154 -1.81 10.07 3.65
C THR A 154 -3.06 10.12 2.76
N GLY A 155 -4.16 9.55 3.25
CA GLY A 155 -5.46 9.59 2.58
C GLY A 155 -5.51 8.70 1.33
N LYS A 156 -5.18 9.26 0.17
CA LYS A 156 -5.14 8.53 -1.12
C LYS A 156 -3.74 8.46 -1.72
N THR A 157 -2.73 8.91 -0.99
CA THR A 157 -1.33 8.77 -1.37
C THR A 157 -0.62 8.02 -0.26
N ALA A 158 0.49 7.37 -0.58
CA ALA A 158 1.36 6.76 0.42
C ALA A 158 2.82 6.95 0.03
N ASP A 159 3.65 7.21 1.01
CA ASP A 159 5.10 7.26 0.87
C ASP A 159 5.64 5.95 1.45
N THR A 160 6.42 5.21 0.65
CA THR A 160 6.94 3.91 1.07
C THR A 160 8.45 3.86 0.92
N VAL A 161 9.10 3.05 1.74
CA VAL A 161 10.53 2.75 1.62
C VAL A 161 10.67 1.30 1.22
N ILE A 162 11.28 1.05 0.06
CA ILE A 162 11.46 -0.28 -0.51
C ILE A 162 12.94 -0.54 -0.69
N GLU A 163 13.42 -1.68 -0.20
CA GLU A 163 14.81 -2.15 -0.38
C GLU A 163 14.86 -3.23 -1.45
N ASN A 164 15.92 -3.26 -2.25
CA ASN A 164 16.22 -4.35 -3.17
C ASN A 164 17.34 -5.23 -2.60
N ASP A 165 17.07 -6.52 -2.40
CA ASP A 165 18.00 -7.47 -1.73
C ASP A 165 18.44 -7.02 -0.33
N GLY A 166 17.57 -6.29 0.39
CA GLY A 166 17.87 -5.72 1.70
C GLY A 166 18.96 -4.63 1.66
N LYS A 167 19.14 -4.00 0.49
CA LYS A 167 20.05 -2.90 0.24
C LYS A 167 19.32 -1.80 -0.54
N ASP A 168 19.97 -0.65 -0.63
CA ASP A 168 19.53 0.49 -1.45
C ASP A 168 18.06 0.88 -1.20
N PRO A 169 17.74 1.39 0.01
CA PRO A 169 16.38 1.81 0.33
C PRO A 169 15.97 3.02 -0.52
N ASP A 170 14.95 2.82 -1.35
CA ASP A 170 14.38 3.84 -2.22
C ASP A 170 13.01 4.30 -1.70
N ASN A 171 12.78 5.61 -1.76
CA ASN A 171 11.49 6.19 -1.41
C ASN A 171 10.59 6.16 -2.64
N ILE A 172 9.50 5.42 -2.53
CA ILE A 172 8.55 5.18 -3.60
C ILE A 172 7.19 5.75 -3.21
N ALA A 173 6.64 6.61 -4.07
CA ALA A 173 5.29 7.13 -3.91
C ALA A 173 4.27 6.12 -4.43
N PHE A 174 3.12 6.07 -3.76
CA PHE A 174 1.93 5.37 -4.21
C PHE A 174 0.73 6.31 -4.25
N SER A 175 -0.15 6.11 -5.21
CA SER A 175 -1.42 6.84 -5.35
C SER A 175 -2.57 5.86 -5.51
N TYR A 176 -3.68 6.09 -4.80
CA TYR A 176 -4.89 5.28 -4.91
C TYR A 176 -5.77 5.79 -6.04
N GLU A 177 -5.75 5.07 -7.17
CA GLU A 177 -6.45 5.43 -8.40
C GLU A 177 -7.37 4.30 -8.86
N SER A 178 -8.59 4.66 -9.24
CA SER A 178 -9.55 3.71 -9.85
C SER A 178 -9.77 2.41 -9.04
N GLY A 179 -9.68 2.50 -7.71
CA GLY A 179 -9.90 1.37 -6.81
C GLY A 179 -8.68 0.49 -6.53
N GLN A 180 -7.46 0.92 -6.91
CA GLN A 180 -6.24 0.23 -6.55
C GLN A 180 -5.09 1.21 -6.28
N TRP A 181 -4.14 0.79 -5.45
CA TRP A 181 -2.87 1.48 -5.29
C TRP A 181 -2.01 1.34 -6.54
N LYS A 182 -1.35 2.43 -6.93
CA LYS A 182 -0.47 2.52 -8.09
C LYS A 182 0.87 3.05 -7.67
N TRP A 183 1.94 2.42 -8.16
CA TRP A 183 3.30 2.92 -8.01
C TRP A 183 3.43 4.21 -8.81
N CYS A 184 3.85 5.28 -8.17
CA CYS A 184 4.00 6.64 -8.68
C CYS A 184 5.44 7.14 -8.39
N GLU A 185 5.83 8.24 -9.03
CA GLU A 185 6.99 9.02 -8.60
C GLU A 185 6.56 10.17 -7.68
N LEU A 186 7.49 10.63 -6.82
CA LEU A 186 7.32 11.75 -5.89
C LEU A 186 7.35 13.12 -6.58
#